data_AF-A9H9E8-F1
#
_entry.id   AF-A9H9E8-F1
#
_cell.length_a   1.000
_cell.length_b   1.000
_cell.length_c   1.000
_cell.angle_alpha   90.00
_cell.angle_beta   90.00
_cell.angle_gamma   90.00
#
_symmetry.space_group_name_H-M   'P 1'
#
loop_
_entity.id
_entity.type
_entity.pdbx_description
1 polymer ?
#
loop_
_entity_poly.entity_id
_entity_poly.type
_entity_poly.pdbx_seq_one_letter_code
_entity_poly.pdbx_strand_id
1 'polypeptide(L)'
;MIASDTIHPGMAVMGSDGVKIGVTDEVEGKTRLKLTSEDGAYHFLPLDEAMRIEGESIILPTPAAKAIADFDRDIPAGEDTT
;
A
#
# COMPACT_ATOMS: atom_id res chain seq x y z
N MET A 1 10.08 1.18 12.60
CA MET A 1 8.84 0.82 13.29
C MET A 1 7.87 1.96 13.08
N ILE A 2 6.94 1.81 12.13
CA ILE A 2 5.86 2.77 11.92
C ILE A 2 4.78 2.49 12.96
N ALA A 3 4.41 3.50 13.75
CA ALA A 3 3.33 3.35 14.71
C ALA A 3 2.02 3.36 13.93
N SER A 4 1.36 2.22 13.82
CA SER A 4 0.05 2.09 13.16
C SER A 4 -1.05 3.01 13.74
N ASP A 5 -0.79 3.64 14.89
CA ASP A 5 -1.62 4.70 15.48
C ASP A 5 -1.66 5.99 14.63
N THR A 6 -0.59 6.26 13.87
CA THR A 6 -0.48 7.44 12.99
C THR A 6 -1.15 7.25 11.62
N ILE A 7 -1.60 6.04 11.31
CA ILE A 7 -2.20 5.74 10.01
C ILE A 7 -3.71 5.84 10.15
N HIS A 8 -4.29 6.76 9.38
CA HIS A 8 -5.73 6.98 9.37
C HIS A 8 -6.33 6.68 7.99
N PRO A 9 -7.58 6.21 7.94
CA PRO A 9 -8.32 6.09 6.69
C PRO A 9 -8.41 7.47 6.02
N GLY A 10 -8.21 7.50 4.70
CA GLY A 10 -8.11 8.72 3.91
C GLY A 10 -6.70 9.22 3.63
N MET A 11 -5.65 8.67 4.27
CA MET A 11 -4.27 9.06 3.97
C MET A 11 -3.84 8.65 2.56
N ALA A 12 -3.22 9.56 1.81
CA ALA A 12 -2.73 9.28 0.47
C ALA A 12 -1.51 8.36 0.53
N VAL A 13 -1.52 7.28 -0.25
CA VAL A 13 -0.36 6.40 -0.40
C VAL A 13 0.41 6.81 -1.64
N MET A 14 1.67 7.12 -1.48
CA MET A 14 2.58 7.56 -2.52
C MET A 14 3.78 6.61 -2.62
N GLY A 15 4.25 6.38 -3.84
CA GLY A 15 5.51 5.70 -4.08
C GLY A 15 6.71 6.56 -3.69
N SER A 16 7.89 5.95 -3.65
CA SER A 16 9.17 6.65 -3.44
C SER A 16 9.44 7.75 -4.47
N ASP A 17 8.80 7.65 -5.64
CA ASP A 17 8.87 8.60 -6.75
C ASP A 17 7.95 9.83 -6.54
N GLY A 18 7.16 9.85 -5.46
CA GLY A 18 6.16 10.90 -5.18
C GLY A 18 4.84 10.72 -5.95
N VAL A 19 4.71 9.63 -6.70
CA VAL A 19 3.49 9.29 -7.44
C VAL A 19 2.44 8.70 -6.50
N LYS A 20 1.23 9.25 -6.50
CA LYS A 20 0.09 8.72 -5.74
C LYS A 20 -0.34 7.38 -6.33
N ILE A 21 -0.44 6.37 -5.48
CA ILE A 21 -0.89 5.02 -5.80
C ILE A 21 -2.38 4.87 -5.48
N GLY A 22 -2.78 5.41 -4.33
CA GLY A 22 -4.13 5.25 -3.82
C GLY A 22 -4.37 6.00 -2.52
N VAL A 23 -5.44 5.62 -1.83
CA VAL A 23 -5.82 6.14 -0.53
C VAL A 23 -5.97 5.00 0.45
N THR A 24 -5.53 5.21 1.68
CA THR A 24 -5.72 4.26 2.79
C THR A 24 -7.21 4.13 3.08
N ASP A 25 -7.69 2.89 3.11
CA ASP A 25 -9.09 2.57 3.42
C ASP A 25 -9.22 2.12 4.88
N GLU A 26 -8.41 1.16 5.32
CA GLU A 26 -8.44 0.61 6.68
C GLU A 26 -7.08 -0.02 7.05
N VAL A 27 -6.77 -0.15 8.34
CA VAL A 27 -5.63 -0.94 8.83
C VAL A 27 -6.15 -2.25 9.42
N GLU A 28 -5.87 -3.38 8.76
CA GLU A 28 -6.20 -4.71 9.27
C GLU A 28 -5.16 -5.22 10.27
N GLY A 29 -5.61 -5.46 11.50
CA GLY A 29 -4.88 -6.24 12.50
C GLY A 29 -3.50 -5.67 12.90
N LYS A 30 -3.22 -4.39 12.61
CA LYS A 30 -1.92 -3.72 12.82
C LYS A 30 -0.75 -4.30 12.02
N THR A 31 -1.01 -5.16 11.04
CA THR A 31 0.03 -5.77 10.19
C THR A 31 -0.17 -5.48 8.72
N ARG A 32 -1.39 -5.15 8.30
CA ARG A 32 -1.76 -4.88 6.92
C ARG A 32 -2.50 -3.56 6.81
N LEU A 33 -2.17 -2.81 5.77
CA LEU A 33 -2.82 -1.60 5.35
C LEU A 33 -3.65 -1.91 4.12
N LYS A 34 -4.96 -1.77 4.23
CA LYS A 34 -5.87 -1.79 3.10
C LYS A 34 -5.86 -0.42 2.45
N LEU A 35 -5.60 -0.39 1.15
CA LEU A 35 -5.62 0.81 0.32
C LEU A 35 -6.49 0.60 -0.90
N THR A 36 -7.13 1.67 -1.35
CA THR A 36 -7.93 1.71 -2.56
C THR A 36 -7.15 2.48 -3.61
N SER A 37 -6.78 1.81 -4.69
CA SER A 37 -6.12 2.41 -5.85
C SER A 37 -7.03 3.40 -6.56
N GLU A 38 -6.47 4.27 -7.39
CA GLU A 38 -7.29 5.22 -8.19
C GLU A 38 -8.20 4.52 -9.21
N ASP A 39 -7.89 3.27 -9.59
CA ASP A 39 -8.75 2.42 -10.42
C ASP A 39 -9.96 1.85 -9.64
N GLY A 40 -10.00 2.02 -8.31
CA GLY A 40 -11.05 1.48 -7.43
C GLY A 40 -10.79 0.05 -6.94
N ALA A 41 -9.66 -0.54 -7.31
CA ALA A 41 -9.22 -1.83 -6.79
C ALA A 41 -8.72 -1.71 -5.33
N TYR A 42 -9.13 -2.67 -4.50
CA TYR A 42 -8.62 -2.80 -3.13
C TYR A 42 -7.35 -3.64 -3.13
N HIS A 43 -6.30 -3.12 -2.50
CA HIS A 43 -5.05 -3.83 -2.29
C HIS A 43 -4.68 -3.83 -0.80
N PHE A 44 -3.94 -4.85 -0.40
CA PHE A 44 -3.42 -4.98 0.95
C PHE A 44 -1.91 -4.86 0.90
N LEU A 45 -1.37 -3.90 1.64
CA LEU A 45 0.06 -3.69 1.79
C LEU A 45 0.48 -4.09 3.21
N PRO A 46 1.51 -4.92 3.40
CA PRO A 46 2.05 -5.16 4.72
C PRO A 46 2.64 -3.86 5.29
N LEU A 47 2.34 -3.57 6.56
CA LEU A 47 2.86 -2.38 7.25
C LEU A 47 4.39 -2.36 7.36
N ASP A 48 5.04 -3.51 7.18
CA ASP A 48 6.49 -3.62 7.13
C ASP A 48 7.07 -2.96 5.85
N GLU A 49 6.33 -2.97 4.74
CA GLU A 49 6.68 -2.25 3.52
C GLU A 49 6.34 -0.76 3.56
N ALA A 50 5.38 -0.34 4.39
CA ALA A 50 5.09 1.07 4.58
C ALA A 50 6.29 1.74 5.28
N MET A 51 7.16 2.39 4.50
CA MET A 51 8.45 2.87 5.00
C MET A 51 8.39 4.13 5.86
N ARG A 52 7.58 5.11 5.45
CA ARG A 52 7.61 6.45 6.04
C ARG A 52 6.25 7.12 5.93
N ILE A 53 5.86 7.82 6.99
CA ILE A 53 4.68 8.70 6.99
C ILE A 53 5.21 10.14 6.98
N GLU A 54 4.80 10.91 6.00
CA GLU A 54 5.08 12.34 5.84
C GLU A 54 3.76 13.10 6.03
N GLY A 55 3.51 13.54 7.27
CA GLY A 55 2.27 14.24 7.62
C GLY A 55 1.04 13.34 7.43
N GLU A 56 0.23 13.64 6.41
CA GLU A 56 -1.00 12.90 6.06
C GLU A 56 -0.83 11.97 4.85
N SER A 57 0.42 11.69 4.46
CA SER A 57 0.77 10.83 3.32
C SER A 57 1.71 9.71 3.73
N ILE A 58 1.49 8.50 3.19
CA ILE A 58 2.32 7.32 3.39
C ILE A 58 3.23 7.17 2.18
N ILE A 59 4.54 7.20 2.39
CA ILE A 59 5.58 7.06 1.36
C ILE A 59 6.16 5.66 1.41
N LEU A 60 6.07 4.95 0.28
CA LEU A 60 6.64 3.62 0.10
C LEU A 60 8.15 3.68 -0.23
N PRO A 61 8.91 2.62 0.09
CA PRO A 61 10.31 2.46 -0.33
C PRO A 61 10.46 2.36 -1.85
N THR A 62 9.40 1.86 -2.50
CA THR A 62 9.37 1.48 -3.89
C THR A 62 8.59 2.49 -4.71
N PRO A 63 8.94 2.66 -6.00
CA PRO A 63 8.18 3.54 -6.88
C PRO A 63 6.77 2.99 -7.11
N ALA A 64 5.81 3.88 -7.35
CA ALA A 64 4.39 3.54 -7.47
C ALA A 64 4.11 2.41 -8.47
N ALA A 65 4.73 2.47 -9.65
CA ALA A 65 4.58 1.43 -10.67
C ALA A 65 5.02 0.04 -10.19
N LYS A 66 6.07 -0.03 -9.37
CA LYS A 66 6.57 -1.30 -8.80
C LYS A 66 5.61 -1.80 -7.71
N ALA A 67 5.16 -0.92 -6.82
CA ALA A 67 4.20 -1.27 -5.77
C ALA A 67 2.89 -1.81 -6.36
N ILE A 68 2.33 -1.12 -7.37
CA ILE A 68 1.12 -1.55 -8.09
C ILE A 68 1.33 -2.92 -8.75
N ALA A 69 2.47 -3.13 -9.40
CA ALA A 69 2.78 -4.42 -10.03
C ALA A 69 2.97 -5.55 -9.01
N ASP A 70 3.43 -5.24 -7.80
CA ASP A 70 3.55 -6.22 -6.71
C ASP A 70 2.18 -6.57 -6.10
N PHE A 71 1.28 -5.57 -5.99
CA PHE A 71 -0.08 -5.79 -5.51
C PHE A 71 -0.90 -6.71 -6.40
N ASP A 72 -0.68 -6.68 -7.72
CA ASP A 72 -1.31 -7.58 -8.68
C ASP A 72 -0.82 -9.04 -8.52
N ARG A 73 0.38 -9.24 -7.95
CA ARG A 73 0.96 -10.57 -7.70
C ARG A 73 0.52 -11.24 -6.40
N ASP A 74 -0.08 -10.50 -5.47
CA ASP A 74 -0.61 -11.06 -4.20
C ASP A 74 -2.05 -11.59 -4.35
N ILE A 75 -2.68 -11.40 -5.52
CA ILE A 75 -3.71 -12.34 -5.98
C ILE A 75 -2.96 -13.67 -6.10
N PRO A 76 -3.36 -14.78 -5.42
CA PRO A 76 -2.72 -16.05 -5.64
C PRO A 76 -2.83 -16.33 -7.12
N ALA A 77 -1.72 -16.16 -7.84
CA ALA A 77 -1.55 -16.70 -9.15
C ALA A 77 -1.89 -18.17 -8.94
N GLY A 78 -3.02 -18.58 -9.50
CA GLY A 78 -3.22 -19.98 -9.80
C GLY A 78 -1.90 -20.45 -10.39
N GLU A 79 -1.39 -21.51 -9.79
CA GLU A 79 -0.23 -22.25 -10.25
C GLU A 79 -0.37 -22.50 -11.75
N ASP A 80 0.18 -21.64 -12.61
CA ASP A 80 0.38 -21.97 -14.00
C ASP A 80 1.83 -22.43 -14.14
N THR A 81 1.98 -23.69 -13.76
CA THR A 81 3.09 -24.56 -14.15
C THR A 81 3.03 -24.73 -15.67
N THR A 82 4.08 -24.34 -16.40
CA THR A 82 4.38 -24.87 -17.75
C THR A 82 5.86 -24.75 -18.03
#